data_AF-A0A1I7KZ76-F1
#
_entry.id   AF-A0A1I7KZ76-F1
#
_cell.length_a   1.000
_cell.length_b   1.000
_cell.length_c   1.000
_cell.angle_alpha   90.00
_cell.angle_beta   90.00
_cell.angle_gamma   90.00
#
_symmetry.space_group_name_H-M   'P 1'
#
loop_
_entity.id
_entity.type
_entity.pdbx_description
1 polymer ?
#
loop_
_entity_poly.entity_id
_entity_poly.type
_entity_poly.pdbx_seq_one_letter_code
_entity_poly.pdbx_strand_id
1 'polypeptide(L)' 'MSDPTCLPFAFPSVRGKKLTAAFDGGRLTSDGGVLLLAQAARRMQIG' A
#
# COMPACT_ATOMS: atom_id res chain seq x y z
N MET A 1 -3.76 -13.90 -17.72
CA MET A 1 -4.83 -13.84 -16.69
C MET A 1 -4.11 -13.62 -15.36
N SER A 2 -4.27 -12.46 -14.73
CA SER A 2 -3.52 -12.11 -13.50
C SER A 2 -4.20 -12.75 -12.28
N ASP A 3 -3.41 -13.29 -11.34
CA ASP A 3 -3.90 -13.84 -10.07
C ASP A 3 -4.41 -12.69 -9.18
N PRO A 4 -5.72 -12.64 -8.84
CA PRO A 4 -6.29 -11.57 -8.01
C PRO A 4 -5.77 -11.58 -6.56
N THR A 5 -5.09 -12.65 -6.15
CA THR A 5 -4.49 -12.77 -4.80
C THR A 5 -3.13 -12.08 -4.71
N CYS A 6 -2.51 -11.75 -5.86
CA CYS A 6 -1.23 -11.07 -5.89
C CYS A 6 -1.41 -9.61 -5.48
N LEU A 7 -0.84 -9.24 -4.33
CA LEU A 7 -0.90 -7.86 -3.87
C LEU A 7 -0.09 -6.95 -4.82
N PRO A 8 -0.66 -5.82 -5.24
CA PRO A 8 -0.02 -4.88 -6.17
C PRO A 8 1.22 -4.21 -5.55
N PHE A 9 1.36 -4.25 -4.23
CA PHE A 9 2.57 -3.92 -3.49
C PHE A 9 2.57 -4.64 -2.14
N ALA A 10 3.77 -4.86 -1.58
CA ALA A 10 3.94 -5.44 -0.24
C ALA A 10 4.94 -4.60 0.57
N PHE A 11 4.76 -4.58 1.89
CA PHE A 11 5.73 -3.99 2.80
C PHE A 11 6.80 -4.99 3.18
N PRO A 12 8.07 -4.55 3.35
CA PRO A 12 9.06 -5.38 4.00
C PRO A 12 8.61 -5.69 5.43
N SER A 13 8.80 -6.94 5.86
CA SER A 13 8.56 -7.33 7.25
C SER A 13 9.48 -6.55 8.20
N VAL A 14 8.95 -6.07 9.32
CA VAL A 14 9.75 -5.40 10.37
C VAL A 14 9.88 -6.35 11.55
N ARG A 15 11.13 -6.69 11.91
CA ARG A 15 11.44 -7.65 12.99
C ARG A 15 10.68 -8.98 12.84
N GLY A 16 10.55 -9.46 11.60
CA GLY A 16 9.82 -10.70 11.28
C GLY A 16 8.30 -10.60 11.43
N LYS A 17 7.74 -9.40 11.60
CA LYS A 17 6.29 -9.17 11.68
C LYS A 17 5.76 -8.70 10.33
N LYS A 18 4.62 -9.28 9.92
CA LYS A 18 3.89 -8.88 8.72
C LYS A 18 3.29 -7.49 8.96
N LEU A 19 3.58 -6.57 8.05
CA LEU A 19 2.97 -5.25 8.03
C LEU A 19 1.84 -5.21 7.01
N THR A 20 0.71 -4.66 7.43
CA THR A 20 -0.48 -4.45 6.60
C THR A 20 -0.94 -3.01 6.75
N ALA A 21 -1.34 -2.38 5.65
CA ALA A 21 -2.00 -1.08 5.66
C ALA A 21 -3.34 -1.20 4.94
N ALA A 22 -4.35 -0.51 5.45
CA ALA A 22 -5.65 -0.37 4.84
C ALA A 22 -5.91 1.12 4.60
N PHE A 23 -6.57 1.44 3.50
CA PHE A 23 -7.05 2.78 3.19
C PHE A 23 -8.55 2.71 3.08
N ASP A 24 -9.24 3.47 3.91
CA ASP A 24 -10.69 3.61 3.89
C ASP A 24 -11.15 4.77 2.98
N GLY A 25 -10.20 5.49 2.37
CA GLY A 25 -10.48 6.71 1.60
C GLY A 25 -10.86 7.91 2.47
N GLY A 26 -10.73 7.78 3.79
CA GLY A 26 -10.99 8.84 4.76
C GLY A 26 -9.89 9.91 4.78
N ARG A 27 -9.99 10.83 5.74
CA ARG A 27 -9.00 11.90 5.93
C ARG A 27 -7.67 11.27 6.31
N LEU A 28 -6.65 11.48 5.48
CA LEU A 28 -5.32 10.93 5.71
C LEU A 28 -4.68 11.62 6.94
N THR A 29 -4.62 10.91 8.06
CA THR A 29 -4.20 11.46 9.37
C THR A 29 -2.71 11.25 9.68
N SER A 30 -1.93 10.76 8.71
CA SER A 30 -0.50 10.47 8.87
C SER A 30 0.27 10.70 7.57
N ASP A 31 1.35 11.47 7.63
CA ASP A 31 2.26 11.71 6.50
C ASP A 31 2.81 10.39 5.92
N GLY A 32 3.00 9.38 6.78
CA GLY A 32 3.43 8.05 6.37
C GLY A 32 2.43 7.36 5.43
N GLY A 33 1.13 7.56 5.64
CA GLY A 33 0.09 7.01 4.76
C GLY A 33 0.02 7.73 3.40
N VAL A 34 0.36 9.02 3.33
CA VAL A 34 0.45 9.77 2.05
C VAL A 34 1.55 9.18 1.17
N LEU A 35 2.73 8.96 1.75
CA LEU A 35 3.88 8.40 1.03
C LEU A 35 3.59 6.99 0.51
N LEU A 36 2.88 6.19 1.32
CA LEU A 36 2.41 4.85 0.99
C LEU A 36 1.44 4.85 -0.19
N LEU A 37 0.41 5.71 -0.14
CA LEU A 37 -0.61 5.83 -1.18
C LEU A 37 0.00 6.31 -2.50
N ALA A 38 0.90 7.29 -2.44
CA ALA A 38 1.60 7.80 -3.60
C ALA A 38 2.49 6.72 -4.26
N GLN A 39 3.12 5.86 -3.45
CA GLN A 39 3.92 4.74 -3.98
C GLN A 39 3.03 3.67 -4.63
N ALA A 40 1.87 3.36 -4.03
CA ALA A 40 0.90 2.45 -4.60
C ALA A 40 0.37 2.97 -5.94
N ALA A 41 -0.04 4.24 -6.01
CA ALA A 41 -0.53 4.86 -7.24
C ALA A 41 0.49 4.79 -8.40
N ARG A 42 1.76 5.11 -8.12
CA ARG A 42 2.85 4.99 -9.10
C ARG A 42 3.05 3.56 -9.61
N ARG A 43 2.96 2.54 -8.75
CA ARG A 43 3.10 1.13 -9.15
C ARG A 43 1.91 0.62 -9.94
N MET A 44 0.72 1.12 -9.63
CA MET A 44 -0.52 0.76 -10.31
C MET A 44 -0.77 1.58 -11.59
N GLN A 45 0.11 2.54 -11.91
CA GLN A 45 -0.03 3.46 -13.06
C GLN A 45 -1.38 4.19 -13.10
N ILE A 46 -1.93 4.52 -11.92
CA ILE A 46 -3.11 5.35 -11.76
C ILE A 46 -2.63 6.78 -11.51
N GLY A 47 -2.85 7.64 -12.50
CA GLY A 47 -2.54 9.07 -12.51
C GLY A 47 -3.58 9.82 -13.31
#